data_AF-A0A0K9G7H3-F1
#
_entry.id   AF-A0A0K9G7H3-F1
#
_cell.length_a   1.000
_cell.length_b   1.000
_cell.length_c   1.000
_cell.angle_alpha   90.00
_cell.angle_beta   90.00
_cell.angle_gamma   90.00
#
_symmetry.space_group_name_H-M   'P 1'
#
loop_
_entity.id
_entity.type
_entity.pdbx_description
1 polymer ?
#
loop_
_entity_poly.entity_id
_entity_poly.type
_entity_poly.pdbx_seq_one_letter_code
_entity_poly.pdbx_strand_id
1 'polypeptide(L)'
;MSNRLNSNKNFVTEALHSDALFASLHLDKVYNSKLYDEELLALDPNTMYSTTDCSDKFFHIANSTLRYYVRMLEGYLEIYVEGRKKRLPYLSVFKIHMVLLAIERGESISDIQVKLALKSIPQQNSGRAKGNKYNDEILDQLFSEFERRQNVIMKTHALQNTISQIEVDLLKGTTSKADRERQIEIIDEKIKNHRLYRKMDRQAGNILRKSFELNKKTGLFSLFSKKAAYDPEQIETEILVDEKLIKADNLEVELTMQIDILKQEISEIQTEVIALEKRLEVETTRLTNERKLLLQTIED
;
A
#
# COMPACT_ATOMS: atom_id res chain seq x y z
N MET A 1 -2.25 -12.95 46.18
CA MET A 1 -1.33 -12.15 45.36
C MET A 1 -1.86 -11.91 43.94
N SER A 2 -2.47 -12.88 43.24
CA SER A 2 -2.92 -12.69 41.84
C SER A 2 -3.97 -11.58 41.63
N ASN A 3 -4.88 -11.33 42.57
CA ASN A 3 -5.86 -10.25 42.43
C ASN A 3 -5.24 -8.85 42.39
N ARG A 4 -4.15 -8.62 43.14
CA ARG A 4 -3.44 -7.33 43.16
C ARG A 4 -2.64 -7.12 41.88
N LEU A 5 -1.94 -8.15 41.41
CA LEU A 5 -1.21 -8.12 40.14
C LEU A 5 -2.15 -7.82 38.97
N ASN A 6 -3.30 -8.51 38.91
CA ASN A 6 -4.31 -8.26 37.87
C ASN A 6 -4.92 -6.86 37.97
N SER A 7 -5.20 -6.37 39.19
CA SER A 7 -5.71 -5.01 39.40
C SER A 7 -4.70 -3.96 38.94
N ASN A 8 -3.42 -4.12 39.28
CA ASN A 8 -2.36 -3.19 38.90
C ASN A 8 -2.08 -3.24 37.40
N LYS A 9 -2.16 -4.42 36.78
CA LYS A 9 -2.07 -4.59 35.34
C LYS A 9 -3.16 -3.84 34.60
N ASN A 10 -4.41 -3.95 35.07
CA ASN A 10 -5.54 -3.23 34.50
C ASN A 10 -5.36 -1.72 34.65
N PHE A 11 -4.98 -1.26 35.86
CA PHE A 11 -4.71 0.15 36.12
C PHE A 11 -3.63 0.73 35.20
N VAL A 12 -2.50 0.05 35.02
CA VAL A 12 -1.43 0.49 34.11
C VAL A 12 -1.92 0.54 32.66
N THR A 13 -2.64 -0.49 32.23
CA THR A 13 -3.14 -0.59 30.85
C THR A 13 -4.14 0.53 30.53
N GLU A 14 -5.00 0.87 31.48
CA GLU A 14 -5.94 1.99 31.37
C GLU A 14 -5.19 3.33 31.39
N ALA A 15 -4.29 3.54 32.35
CA ALA A 15 -3.56 4.80 32.49
C ALA A 15 -2.62 5.12 31.30
N LEU A 16 -2.10 4.09 30.63
CA LEU A 16 -1.12 4.23 29.54
C LEU A 16 -1.69 3.86 28.17
N HIS A 17 -3.02 3.70 28.02
CA HIS A 17 -3.62 3.24 26.77
C HIS A 17 -3.28 4.16 25.57
N SER A 18 -3.03 5.44 25.81
CA SER A 18 -2.73 6.47 24.80
C SER A 18 -1.24 6.79 24.71
N ASP A 19 -0.41 6.12 25.51
CA ASP A 19 1.02 6.33 25.55
C ASP A 19 1.69 5.66 24.34
N ALA A 20 2.40 6.45 23.54
CA ALA A 20 3.03 5.99 22.30
C ALA A 20 4.12 4.93 22.55
N LEU A 21 4.85 5.03 23.68
CA LEU A 21 5.86 4.05 24.06
C LEU A 21 5.20 2.75 24.53
N PHE A 22 4.11 2.85 25.29
CA PHE A 22 3.34 1.69 25.75
C PHE A 22 2.77 0.89 24.58
N ALA A 23 2.09 1.57 23.65
CA ALA A 23 1.54 0.94 22.46
C ALA A 23 2.63 0.24 21.62
N SER A 24 3.79 0.89 21.47
CA SER A 24 4.93 0.36 20.72
C SER A 24 5.53 -0.91 21.34
N LEU A 25 5.56 -1.03 22.67
CA LEU A 25 6.05 -2.21 23.37
C LEU A 25 4.99 -3.32 23.46
N HIS A 26 3.71 -2.95 23.57
CA HIS A 26 2.61 -3.90 23.65
C HIS A 26 2.38 -4.66 22.34
N LEU A 27 2.56 -3.99 21.19
CA LEU A 27 2.44 -4.62 19.87
C LEU A 27 3.63 -5.52 19.52
N ASP A 28 4.74 -5.38 20.24
CA ASP A 28 5.96 -6.15 20.02
C ASP A 28 5.87 -7.52 20.70
N LYS A 29 5.94 -8.61 19.92
CA LYS A 29 5.79 -9.98 20.44
C LYS A 29 6.85 -10.35 21.48
N VAL A 30 8.05 -9.81 21.39
CA VAL A 30 9.15 -10.13 22.32
C VAL A 30 8.98 -9.30 23.60
N TYR A 31 8.77 -7.99 23.46
CA TYR A 31 8.77 -7.08 24.61
C TYR A 31 7.44 -6.98 25.34
N ASN A 32 6.32 -7.36 24.73
CA ASN A 32 5.03 -7.45 25.42
C ASN A 32 5.08 -8.44 26.60
N SER A 33 5.81 -9.55 26.44
CA SER A 33 5.99 -10.53 27.53
C SER A 33 6.75 -9.96 28.74
N LYS A 34 7.67 -9.02 28.50
CA LYS A 34 8.50 -8.36 29.53
C LYS A 34 7.87 -7.08 30.09
N LEU A 35 6.85 -6.53 29.41
CA LEU A 35 6.20 -5.28 29.77
C LEU A 35 5.57 -5.35 31.15
N TYR A 36 4.93 -6.49 31.47
CA TYR A 36 4.23 -6.72 32.73
C TYR A 36 5.08 -7.53 33.70
N ASP A 37 6.19 -6.94 34.12
CA ASP A 37 7.08 -7.53 35.11
C ASP A 37 6.34 -7.73 36.46
N GLU A 38 6.43 -8.94 37.03
CA GLU A 38 5.69 -9.29 38.24
C GLU A 38 6.20 -8.54 39.48
N GLU A 39 7.49 -8.25 39.57
CA GLU A 39 8.09 -7.52 40.69
C GLU A 39 7.61 -6.07 40.70
N LEU A 40 7.53 -5.46 39.52
CA LEU A 40 6.96 -4.12 39.37
C LEU A 40 5.46 -4.10 39.60
N LEU A 41 4.71 -5.07 39.06
CA LEU A 41 3.26 -5.14 39.29
C LEU A 41 2.90 -5.41 40.77
N ALA A 42 3.81 -5.98 41.56
CA ALA A 42 3.60 -6.21 42.98
C ALA A 42 3.71 -4.93 43.84
N LEU A 43 4.23 -3.83 43.28
CA LEU A 43 4.37 -2.55 43.97
C LEU A 43 3.00 -1.99 44.43
N ASP A 44 3.03 -1.08 45.40
CA ASP A 44 1.86 -0.39 45.92
C ASP A 44 1.59 0.87 45.10
N PRO A 45 0.46 0.96 44.38
CA PRO A 45 0.12 2.13 43.58
C PRO A 45 0.08 3.43 44.39
N ASN A 46 -0.21 3.36 45.69
CA ASN A 46 -0.34 4.52 46.57
C ASN A 46 0.99 4.94 47.22
N THR A 47 2.06 4.17 47.01
CA THR A 47 3.38 4.44 47.59
C THR A 47 4.25 5.22 46.61
N MET A 48 5.09 6.11 47.16
CA MET A 48 6.11 6.85 46.43
C MET A 48 7.48 6.23 46.62
N TYR A 49 8.20 5.99 45.52
CA TYR A 49 9.48 5.29 45.50
C TYR A 49 10.64 6.25 45.30
N SER A 50 11.77 6.02 45.97
CA SER A 50 12.97 6.83 45.75
C SER A 50 13.74 6.34 44.54
N THR A 51 14.45 7.25 43.85
CA THR A 51 15.38 6.85 42.77
C THR A 51 16.41 5.81 43.24
N THR A 52 16.90 5.92 44.48
CA THR A 52 17.81 4.91 45.04
C THR A 52 17.14 3.54 45.19
N ASP A 53 15.93 3.49 45.73
CA ASP A 53 15.19 2.23 45.88
C ASP A 53 14.92 1.60 44.50
N CYS A 54 14.49 2.39 43.53
CA CYS A 54 14.22 1.88 42.19
C CYS A 54 15.48 1.35 41.49
N SER A 55 16.60 2.06 41.66
CA SER A 55 17.87 1.69 41.05
C SER A 55 18.37 0.33 41.55
N ASP A 56 18.35 0.15 42.87
CA ASP A 56 19.01 -1.00 43.50
C ASP A 56 18.07 -2.22 43.57
N LYS A 57 16.78 -2.00 43.82
CA LYS A 57 15.82 -3.06 44.13
C LYS A 57 14.98 -3.54 42.95
N PHE A 58 14.76 -2.72 41.93
CA PHE A 58 13.84 -3.05 40.83
C PHE A 58 14.52 -3.09 39.47
N PHE A 59 15.34 -2.09 39.14
CA PHE A 59 15.93 -1.99 37.81
C PHE A 59 17.37 -2.52 37.71
N HIS A 60 18.04 -2.69 38.86
CA HIS A 60 19.43 -3.14 38.96
C HIS A 60 20.40 -2.38 38.04
N ILE A 61 20.16 -1.07 37.89
CA ILE A 61 21.06 -0.14 37.18
C ILE A 61 21.76 0.78 38.17
N ALA A 62 22.81 1.48 37.73
CA ALA A 62 23.45 2.49 38.55
C ALA A 62 22.51 3.68 38.81
N ASN A 63 22.47 4.18 40.05
CA ASN A 63 21.61 5.31 40.44
C ASN A 63 21.93 6.58 39.65
N SER A 64 23.18 6.77 39.23
CA SER A 64 23.58 7.84 38.30
C SER A 64 22.86 7.73 36.96
N THR A 65 22.78 6.54 36.38
CA THR A 65 22.08 6.25 35.12
C THR A 65 20.59 6.46 35.25
N LEU A 66 19.97 5.97 36.32
CA LEU A 66 18.55 6.20 36.58
C LEU A 66 18.23 7.70 36.71
N ARG A 67 19.05 8.45 37.46
CA ARG A 67 18.89 9.90 37.60
C ARG A 67 19.06 10.63 36.26
N TYR A 68 19.93 10.14 35.39
CA TYR A 68 20.08 10.67 34.04
C TYR A 68 18.79 10.48 33.23
N TYR A 69 18.22 9.27 33.18
CA TYR A 69 16.95 9.03 32.49
C TYR A 69 15.81 9.84 33.06
N VAL A 70 15.71 9.92 34.39
CA VAL A 70 14.71 10.74 35.07
C VAL A 70 14.84 12.23 34.70
N ARG A 71 16.05 12.72 34.43
CA ARG A 71 16.26 14.10 33.94
C ARG A 71 15.86 14.25 32.48
N MET A 72 16.26 13.32 31.62
CA MET A 72 15.99 13.41 30.17
C MET A 72 14.50 13.23 29.84
N LEU A 73 13.75 12.56 30.70
CA LEU A 73 12.32 12.30 30.55
C LEU A 73 11.46 13.24 31.42
N GLU A 74 12.01 14.39 31.79
CA GLU A 74 11.22 15.44 32.44
C GLU A 74 10.12 15.91 31.48
N GLY A 75 8.89 16.01 31.99
CA GLY A 75 7.68 16.22 31.19
C GLY A 75 6.96 14.93 30.79
N TYR A 76 7.63 13.77 30.85
CA TYR A 76 6.99 12.45 30.68
C TYR A 76 6.73 11.73 32.01
N LEU A 77 7.69 11.86 32.93
CA LEU A 77 7.62 11.29 34.27
C LEU A 77 7.07 12.30 35.26
N GLU A 78 6.12 11.87 36.08
CA GLU A 78 5.73 12.61 37.27
C GLU A 78 6.77 12.39 38.37
N ILE A 79 7.28 13.48 38.93
CA ILE A 79 8.33 13.44 39.95
C ILE A 79 7.96 14.41 41.06
N TYR A 80 7.91 13.91 42.29
CA TYR A 80 7.72 14.71 43.48
C TYR A 80 9.07 14.97 44.15
N VAL A 81 9.29 16.20 44.61
CA VAL A 81 10.52 16.58 45.31
C VAL A 81 10.21 16.68 46.80
N GLU A 82 10.78 15.76 47.58
CA GLU A 82 10.69 15.77 49.05
C GLU A 82 12.08 16.08 49.62
N GLY A 83 12.31 17.35 49.95
CA GLY A 83 13.62 17.86 50.33
C GLY A 83 14.65 17.71 49.20
N ARG A 84 15.72 16.94 49.44
CA ARG A 84 16.77 16.66 48.42
C ARG A 84 16.52 15.38 47.62
N LYS A 85 15.46 14.63 47.90
CA LYS A 85 15.18 13.32 47.29
C LYS A 85 14.05 13.43 46.28
N LYS A 86 14.26 12.86 45.09
CA LYS A 86 13.21 12.66 44.09
C LYS A 86 12.39 11.42 44.45
N ARG A 87 11.07 11.58 44.43
CA ARG A 87 10.05 10.56 44.69
C ARG A 87 9.27 10.31 43.41
N LEU A 88 9.09 9.04 43.09
CA LEU A 88 8.45 8.57 41.87
C LEU A 88 7.15 7.85 42.26
N PRO A 89 5.98 8.27 41.76
CA PRO A 89 4.77 7.50 41.91
C PRO A 89 4.91 6.18 41.15
N TYR A 90 4.10 5.19 41.52
CA TYR A 90 4.06 3.88 40.88
C TYR A 90 4.06 3.94 39.34
N LEU A 91 3.23 4.81 38.76
CA LEU A 91 3.14 4.93 37.30
C LEU A 91 4.44 5.44 36.66
N SER A 92 5.17 6.35 37.32
CA SER A 92 6.48 6.81 36.84
C SER A 92 7.54 5.71 36.93
N VAL A 93 7.48 4.86 37.94
CA VAL A 93 8.34 3.67 38.02
C VAL A 93 8.05 2.74 36.84
N PHE A 94 6.77 2.50 36.53
CA PHE A 94 6.39 1.68 35.38
C PHE A 94 6.81 2.30 34.03
N LYS A 95 6.69 3.62 33.87
CA LYS A 95 7.18 4.33 32.68
C LYS A 95 8.70 4.22 32.52
N ILE A 96 9.46 4.23 33.61
CA ILE A 96 10.91 4.00 33.57
C ILE A 96 11.20 2.57 33.11
N HIS A 97 10.45 1.57 33.55
CA HIS A 97 10.57 0.20 33.05
C HIS A 97 10.40 0.13 31.53
N MET A 98 9.36 0.77 31.01
CA MET A 98 9.12 0.85 29.56
C MET A 98 10.28 1.48 28.80
N VAL A 99 10.88 2.54 29.35
CA VAL A 99 12.06 3.18 28.76
C VAL A 99 13.23 2.21 28.73
N LEU A 100 13.47 1.46 29.81
CA LEU A 100 14.55 0.48 29.86
C LEU A 100 14.34 -0.65 28.83
N LEU A 101 13.10 -1.13 28.67
CA LEU A 101 12.76 -2.11 27.64
C LEU A 101 12.98 -1.57 26.22
N ALA A 102 12.64 -0.30 25.98
CA ALA A 102 12.87 0.33 24.67
C ALA A 102 14.37 0.50 24.37
N ILE A 103 15.19 0.81 25.39
CA ILE A 103 16.65 0.84 25.26
C ILE A 103 17.21 -0.56 25.00
N GLU A 104 16.71 -1.58 25.70
CA GLU A 104 17.07 -2.99 25.46
C GLU A 104 16.71 -3.41 24.03
N ARG A 105 15.65 -2.86 23.45
CA ARG A 105 15.26 -3.04 22.04
C ARG A 105 16.18 -2.31 21.04
N GLY A 106 17.04 -1.42 21.52
CA GLY A 106 18.01 -0.69 20.70
C GLY A 106 17.63 0.77 20.43
N GLU A 107 16.59 1.31 21.06
CA GLU A 107 16.26 2.73 20.95
C GLU A 107 17.21 3.60 21.79
N SER A 108 17.64 4.74 21.26
CA SER A 108 18.34 5.74 22.04
C SER A 108 17.37 6.57 22.88
N ILE A 109 17.86 7.23 23.93
CA ILE A 109 17.07 8.18 24.72
C ILE A 109 16.48 9.30 23.84
N SER A 110 17.21 9.73 22.80
CA SER A 110 16.74 10.74 21.86
C SER A 110 15.56 10.23 21.02
N ASP A 111 15.61 8.98 20.56
CA ASP A 111 14.49 8.37 19.82
C ASP A 111 13.23 8.29 20.69
N ILE A 112 13.41 7.94 21.97
CA ILE A 112 12.32 7.87 22.96
C ILE A 112 11.75 9.28 23.21
N GLN A 113 12.59 10.31 23.36
CA GLN A 113 12.13 11.69 23.52
C GLN A 113 11.32 12.19 22.31
N VAL A 114 11.77 11.88 21.10
CA VAL A 114 11.06 12.21 19.85
C VAL A 114 9.71 11.50 19.79
N LYS A 115 9.69 10.20 20.09
CA LYS A 115 8.47 9.38 20.13
C LYS A 115 7.44 9.91 21.13
N LEU A 116 7.91 10.46 22.26
CA LEU A 116 7.09 11.05 23.31
C LEU A 116 6.83 12.56 23.11
N ALA A 117 7.31 13.14 21.99
CA ALA A 117 7.21 14.57 21.68
C ALA A 117 7.73 15.49 22.82
N LEU A 118 8.78 15.07 23.52
CA LEU A 118 9.38 15.84 24.61
C LEU A 118 10.32 16.91 24.06
N LYS A 119 10.33 18.08 24.70
CA LYS A 119 11.35 19.11 24.42
C LYS A 119 12.71 18.60 24.86
N SER A 120 13.69 18.66 23.95
CA SER A 120 15.08 18.32 24.28
C SER A 120 15.58 19.23 25.41
N ILE A 121 16.03 18.65 26.51
CA ILE A 121 16.63 19.38 27.62
C ILE A 121 18.14 19.43 27.35
N PRO A 122 18.72 20.61 27.09
CA PRO A 122 20.16 20.72 26.87
C PRO A 122 20.90 20.17 28.09
N GLN A 123 21.89 19.30 27.85
CA GLN A 123 22.69 18.73 28.93
C GLN A 123 23.46 19.86 29.63
N GLN A 124 22.95 20.35 30.76
CA GLN A 124 23.73 21.21 31.64
C GLN A 124 24.84 20.36 32.26
N ASN A 125 26.04 20.47 31.70
CA ASN A 125 27.28 20.06 32.31
C ASN A 125 27.58 21.04 33.46
N SER A 126 27.16 20.70 34.67
CA SER A 126 27.53 21.43 35.88
C SER A 126 29.00 21.17 36.23
N GLY A 127 29.88 21.85 35.51
CA GLY A 127 31.28 22.07 35.83
C GLY A 127 31.66 23.39 35.16
N ARG A 128 32.35 24.29 35.87
CA ARG A 128 32.87 25.55 35.32
C ARG A 128 33.85 25.27 34.17
N ALA A 129 33.36 24.92 33.00
CA ALA A 129 34.10 25.05 31.76
C ALA A 129 33.88 26.48 31.29
N LYS A 130 34.99 27.23 31.15
CA LYS A 130 34.99 28.51 30.43
C LYS A 130 34.20 28.32 29.14
N GLY A 131 33.24 29.21 28.89
CA GLY A 131 32.23 29.03 27.84
C GLY A 131 32.84 28.57 26.52
N ASN A 132 32.50 27.36 26.10
CA ASN A 132 32.62 26.96 24.72
C ASN A 132 31.38 27.50 24.00
N LYS A 133 31.42 28.76 23.58
CA LYS A 133 30.57 29.26 22.48
C LYS A 133 30.68 28.36 21.23
N TYR A 134 31.79 27.62 21.13
CA TYR A 134 32.03 26.60 20.12
C TYR A 134 31.02 25.42 20.14
N ASN A 135 30.42 25.05 21.29
CA ASN A 135 29.57 23.85 21.35
C ASN A 135 28.12 24.10 20.93
N ASP A 136 27.59 25.30 21.17
CA ASP A 136 26.22 25.65 20.74
C ASP A 136 26.15 25.84 19.22
N GLU A 137 27.18 26.44 18.60
CA GLU A 137 27.29 26.52 17.13
C GLU A 137 27.43 25.13 16.48
N ILE A 138 28.17 24.21 17.11
CA ILE A 138 28.30 22.82 16.64
C ILE A 138 26.98 22.06 16.79
N LEU A 139 26.24 22.25 17.89
CA LEU A 139 24.93 21.63 18.10
C LEU A 139 23.88 22.18 17.14
N ASP A 140 23.85 23.49 16.92
CA ASP A 140 22.96 24.12 15.94
C ASP A 140 23.31 23.69 14.50
N GLN A 141 24.60 23.52 14.18
CA GLN A 141 25.02 22.92 12.92
C GLN A 141 24.51 21.47 12.80
N LEU A 142 24.68 20.66 13.84
CA LEU A 142 24.19 19.27 13.89
C LEU A 142 22.66 19.17 13.74
N PHE A 143 21.90 20.03 14.41
CA PHE A 143 20.45 20.08 14.26
C PHE A 143 20.03 20.56 12.87
N SER A 144 20.69 21.59 12.33
CA SER A 144 20.42 22.06 10.97
C SER A 144 20.73 20.98 9.93
N GLU A 145 21.78 20.19 10.15
CA GLU A 145 22.18 19.11 9.28
C GLU A 145 21.21 17.93 9.38
N PHE A 146 20.76 17.61 10.59
CA PHE A 146 19.73 16.61 10.84
C PHE A 146 18.39 16.99 10.19
N GLU A 147 17.92 18.23 10.39
CA GLU A 147 16.70 18.73 9.74
C GLU A 147 16.85 18.74 8.21
N ARG A 148 18.03 19.09 7.69
CA ARG A 148 18.33 19.01 6.26
C ARG A 148 18.21 17.56 5.78
N ARG A 149 18.86 16.61 6.45
CA ARG A 149 18.81 15.17 6.10
C ARG A 149 17.39 14.63 6.17
N GLN A 150 16.64 14.94 7.22
CA GLN A 150 15.24 14.53 7.39
C GLN A 150 14.35 15.09 6.26
N ASN A 151 14.50 16.37 5.92
CA ASN A 151 13.75 16.99 4.82
C ASN A 151 14.05 16.33 3.47
N VAL A 152 15.30 15.98 3.19
CA VAL A 152 15.64 15.32 1.92
C VAL A 152 15.14 13.88 1.89
N ILE A 153 15.20 13.15 3.00
CA ILE A 153 14.58 11.81 3.13
C ILE A 153 13.08 11.89 2.88
N MET A 154 12.39 12.84 3.50
CA MET A 154 10.94 13.03 3.31
C MET A 154 10.59 13.37 1.85
N LYS A 155 11.36 14.26 1.20
CA LYS A 155 11.19 14.59 -0.23
C LYS A 155 11.40 13.36 -1.12
N THR A 156 12.44 12.58 -0.83
CA THR A 156 12.74 11.34 -1.56
C THR A 156 11.61 10.32 -1.42
N HIS A 157 11.07 10.15 -0.21
CA HIS A 157 9.90 9.29 0.01
C HIS A 157 8.64 9.79 -0.71
N ALA A 158 8.38 11.10 -0.69
CA ALA A 158 7.25 11.68 -1.41
C ALA A 158 7.35 11.45 -2.93
N LEU A 159 8.55 11.60 -3.50
CA LEU A 159 8.80 11.27 -4.91
C LEU A 159 8.63 9.78 -5.20
N GLN A 160 9.17 8.91 -4.34
CA GLN A 160 9.01 7.46 -4.50
C GLN A 160 7.52 7.05 -4.47
N ASN A 161 6.71 7.65 -3.58
CA ASN A 161 5.28 7.42 -3.54
C ASN A 161 4.58 7.92 -4.81
N THR A 162 5.00 9.07 -5.34
CA THR A 162 4.46 9.62 -6.60
C THR A 162 4.76 8.69 -7.78
N ILE A 163 5.99 8.19 -7.88
CA ILE A 163 6.40 7.20 -8.89
C ILE A 163 5.55 5.94 -8.77
N SER A 164 5.42 5.40 -7.55
CA SER A 164 4.65 4.18 -7.30
C SER A 164 3.18 4.34 -7.71
N GLN A 165 2.60 5.52 -7.48
CA GLN A 165 1.23 5.83 -7.91
C GLN A 165 1.11 5.85 -9.44
N ILE A 166 2.08 6.46 -10.13
CA ILE A 166 2.12 6.48 -11.61
C ILE A 166 2.24 5.05 -12.17
N GLU A 167 3.08 4.21 -11.58
CA GLU A 167 3.22 2.79 -11.97
C GLU A 167 1.91 2.02 -11.79
N VAL A 168 1.18 2.23 -10.70
CA VAL A 168 -0.15 1.64 -10.48
C VAL A 168 -1.14 2.09 -11.53
N ASP A 169 -1.15 3.38 -11.89
CA ASP A 169 -2.08 3.89 -12.90
C ASP A 169 -1.72 3.43 -14.32
N LEU A 170 -0.43 3.24 -14.63
CA LEU A 170 0.01 2.57 -15.85
C LEU A 170 -0.45 1.10 -15.90
N LEU A 171 -0.34 0.37 -14.80
CA LEU A 171 -0.85 -1.00 -14.70
C LEU A 171 -2.36 -1.06 -14.96
N LYS A 172 -3.14 -0.14 -14.39
CA LYS A 172 -4.59 -0.03 -14.68
C LYS A 172 -4.86 0.28 -16.14
N GLY A 173 -4.12 1.21 -16.75
CA GLY A 173 -4.30 1.58 -18.16
C GLY A 173 -4.02 0.40 -19.09
N THR A 174 -2.91 -0.31 -18.84
CA THR A 174 -2.50 -1.47 -19.64
C THR A 174 -3.46 -2.66 -19.51
N THR A 175 -3.96 -2.98 -18.31
CA THR A 175 -4.97 -4.03 -18.13
C THR A 175 -6.31 -3.64 -18.77
N SER A 176 -6.74 -2.40 -18.57
CA SER A 176 -7.96 -1.83 -19.16
C SER A 176 -7.94 -1.86 -20.70
N LYS A 177 -6.78 -1.64 -21.32
CA LYS A 177 -6.56 -1.80 -22.76
C LYS A 177 -6.68 -3.27 -23.18
N ALA A 178 -5.96 -4.17 -22.51
CA ALA A 178 -5.98 -5.61 -22.83
C ALA A 178 -7.38 -6.21 -22.72
N ASP A 179 -8.16 -5.80 -21.72
CA ASP A 179 -9.55 -6.23 -21.55
C ASP A 179 -10.44 -5.80 -22.72
N ARG A 180 -10.26 -4.58 -23.24
CA ARG A 180 -11.00 -4.08 -24.42
C ARG A 180 -10.57 -4.77 -25.71
N GLU A 181 -9.28 -5.03 -25.89
CA GLU A 181 -8.78 -5.82 -27.02
C GLU A 181 -9.39 -7.22 -27.03
N ARG A 182 -9.50 -7.85 -25.85
CA ARG A 182 -10.18 -9.13 -25.69
C ARG A 182 -11.68 -9.06 -25.99
N GLN A 183 -12.35 -7.96 -25.61
CA GLN A 183 -13.76 -7.75 -25.96
C GLN A 183 -13.96 -7.65 -27.47
N ILE A 184 -13.06 -6.95 -28.17
CA ILE A 184 -13.07 -6.89 -29.65
C ILE A 184 -12.93 -8.30 -30.23
N GLU A 185 -11.99 -9.11 -29.75
CA GLU A 185 -11.80 -10.49 -30.21
C GLU A 185 -13.06 -11.35 -30.02
N ILE A 186 -13.73 -11.23 -28.87
CA ILE A 186 -14.99 -11.92 -28.60
C ILE A 186 -16.08 -11.48 -29.57
N ILE A 187 -16.17 -10.17 -29.88
CA ILE A 187 -17.17 -9.65 -30.83
C ILE A 187 -16.84 -10.12 -32.25
N ASP A 188 -15.58 -10.11 -32.66
CA ASP A 188 -15.14 -10.63 -33.96
C ASP A 188 -15.49 -12.11 -34.12
N GLU A 189 -15.28 -12.93 -33.08
CA GLU A 189 -15.70 -14.34 -33.08
C GLU A 189 -17.23 -14.50 -33.14
N LYS A 190 -18.00 -13.62 -32.48
CA LYS A 190 -19.46 -13.60 -32.62
C LYS A 190 -19.88 -13.29 -34.06
N ILE A 191 -19.24 -12.31 -34.72
CA ILE A 191 -19.50 -11.97 -36.11
C ILE A 191 -19.18 -13.17 -37.02
N LYS A 192 -18.01 -13.81 -36.84
CA LYS A 192 -17.62 -15.00 -37.62
C LYS A 192 -18.62 -16.15 -37.45
N ASN A 193 -19.00 -16.45 -36.22
CA ASN A 193 -19.99 -17.49 -35.92
C ASN A 193 -21.36 -17.16 -36.53
N HIS A 194 -21.82 -15.92 -36.40
CA HIS A 194 -23.08 -15.48 -36.98
C HIS A 194 -23.09 -15.63 -38.51
N ARG A 195 -22.01 -15.23 -39.18
CA ARG A 195 -21.83 -15.44 -40.62
C ARG A 195 -21.85 -16.92 -41.00
N LEU A 196 -21.23 -17.78 -40.19
CA LEU A 196 -21.22 -19.23 -40.40
C LEU A 196 -22.62 -19.85 -40.25
N TYR A 197 -23.33 -19.55 -39.16
CA TYR A 197 -24.69 -20.04 -38.94
C TYR A 197 -25.64 -19.62 -40.07
N ARG A 198 -25.55 -18.37 -40.53
CA ARG A 198 -26.32 -17.91 -41.70
C ARG A 198 -26.02 -18.69 -42.97
N LYS A 199 -24.74 -18.97 -43.25
CA LYS A 199 -24.36 -19.80 -44.40
C LYS A 199 -24.96 -21.19 -44.29
N MET A 200 -24.91 -21.80 -43.10
CA MET A 200 -25.51 -23.12 -42.83
C MET A 200 -27.04 -23.12 -42.99
N ASP A 201 -27.75 -22.16 -42.39
CA ASP A 201 -29.21 -22.06 -42.47
C ASP A 201 -29.68 -21.87 -43.91
N ARG A 202 -28.96 -21.07 -44.70
CA ARG A 202 -29.28 -20.88 -46.12
C ARG A 202 -28.99 -22.13 -46.94
N GLN A 203 -27.89 -22.85 -46.67
CA GLN A 203 -27.63 -24.14 -47.31
C GLN A 203 -28.73 -25.15 -47.00
N ALA A 204 -29.14 -25.25 -45.73
CA ALA A 204 -30.25 -26.10 -45.31
C ALA A 204 -31.57 -25.69 -46.01
N GLY A 205 -31.89 -24.39 -46.03
CA GLY A 205 -33.06 -23.85 -46.73
C GLY A 205 -33.06 -24.14 -48.24
N ASN A 206 -31.91 -24.01 -48.91
CA ASN A 206 -31.77 -24.30 -50.34
C ASN A 206 -31.89 -25.80 -50.64
N ILE A 207 -31.31 -26.66 -49.80
CA ILE A 207 -31.47 -28.12 -49.88
C ILE A 207 -32.94 -28.50 -49.71
N LEU A 208 -33.62 -27.94 -48.70
CA LEU A 208 -35.05 -28.17 -48.45
C LEU A 208 -35.90 -27.66 -49.61
N ARG A 209 -35.66 -26.46 -50.13
CA ARG A 209 -36.40 -25.91 -51.26
C ARG A 209 -36.25 -26.79 -52.51
N LYS A 210 -35.03 -27.24 -52.82
CA LYS A 210 -34.78 -28.17 -53.94
C LYS A 210 -35.43 -29.54 -53.72
N SER A 211 -35.44 -30.07 -52.50
CA SER A 211 -36.14 -31.33 -52.20
C SER A 211 -37.65 -31.20 -52.36
N PHE A 212 -38.25 -30.06 -51.98
CA PHE A 212 -39.66 -29.76 -52.23
C PHE A 212 -39.98 -29.53 -53.71
N GLU A 213 -39.10 -28.88 -54.47
CA GLU A 213 -39.27 -28.67 -55.93
C GLU A 213 -39.16 -29.98 -56.73
N LEU A 214 -38.25 -30.88 -56.33
CA LEU A 214 -38.16 -32.24 -56.86
C LEU A 214 -39.44 -33.03 -56.54
N ASN A 215 -39.92 -32.96 -55.30
CA ASN A 215 -41.14 -33.65 -54.86
C ASN A 215 -42.42 -33.10 -55.50
N LYS A 216 -42.48 -31.79 -55.82
CA LYS A 216 -43.62 -31.18 -56.55
C LYS A 216 -43.74 -31.70 -57.99
N LYS A 217 -42.65 -32.11 -58.63
CA LYS A 217 -42.65 -32.68 -59.99
C LYS A 217 -42.99 -34.18 -60.02
N THR A 218 -43.06 -34.85 -58.87
CA THR A 218 -43.45 -36.26 -58.70
C THR A 218 -44.89 -36.44 -58.19
N GLY A 219 -45.78 -35.49 -58.44
CA GLY A 219 -47.23 -35.76 -58.42
C GLY A 219 -47.63 -36.72 -59.55
N LEU A 220 -48.71 -37.48 -59.35
CA LEU A 220 -49.22 -38.63 -60.16
C LEU A 220 -49.34 -38.49 -61.71
N PHE A 221 -48.84 -37.41 -62.32
CA PHE A 221 -48.80 -37.18 -63.77
C PHE A 221 -47.38 -36.94 -64.35
N SER A 222 -46.30 -37.34 -63.67
CA SER A 222 -44.91 -37.03 -64.11
C SER A 222 -44.35 -37.83 -65.31
N LEU A 223 -45.15 -38.67 -65.96
CA LEU A 223 -44.68 -39.54 -67.05
C LEU A 223 -44.31 -38.81 -68.36
N PHE A 224 -44.52 -37.49 -68.48
CA PHE A 224 -44.21 -36.73 -69.72
C PHE A 224 -43.31 -35.49 -69.54
N SER A 225 -42.86 -35.17 -68.33
CA SER A 225 -41.95 -34.02 -68.16
C SER A 225 -40.49 -34.47 -68.25
N LYS A 226 -39.76 -33.97 -69.27
CA LYS A 226 -38.30 -34.13 -69.40
C LYS A 226 -37.62 -33.87 -68.04
N LYS A 227 -36.86 -34.86 -67.55
CA LYS A 227 -35.96 -34.70 -66.41
C LYS A 227 -35.05 -33.50 -66.68
N ALA A 228 -35.26 -32.40 -65.96
CA ALA A 228 -34.29 -31.33 -65.92
C ALA A 228 -33.02 -31.92 -65.29
N ALA A 229 -31.90 -31.88 -66.04
CA ALA A 229 -30.62 -32.35 -65.55
C ALA A 229 -30.21 -31.49 -64.35
N TYR A 230 -29.82 -32.14 -63.26
CA TYR A 230 -29.23 -31.51 -62.10
C TYR A 230 -27.85 -30.98 -62.51
N ASP A 231 -27.69 -29.66 -62.51
CA ASP A 231 -26.43 -28.98 -62.82
C ASP A 231 -25.77 -28.50 -61.51
N PRO A 232 -24.66 -29.12 -61.06
CA PRO A 232 -23.96 -28.75 -59.84
C PRO A 232 -23.34 -27.33 -59.89
N GLU A 233 -22.94 -26.85 -61.07
CA GLU A 233 -22.18 -25.60 -61.23
C GLU A 233 -23.06 -24.35 -61.02
N GLN A 234 -24.37 -24.43 -61.33
CA GLN A 234 -25.33 -23.38 -61.00
C GLN A 234 -25.56 -23.22 -59.49
N ILE A 235 -25.36 -24.29 -58.71
CA ILE A 235 -25.54 -24.25 -57.25
C ILE A 235 -24.38 -23.48 -56.60
N GLU A 236 -23.16 -23.72 -57.06
CA GLU A 236 -21.96 -23.07 -56.54
C GLU A 236 -21.99 -21.56 -56.81
N THR A 237 -22.48 -21.16 -57.98
CA THR A 237 -22.61 -19.75 -58.38
C THR A 237 -23.74 -19.01 -57.64
N GLU A 238 -24.88 -19.65 -57.33
CA GLU A 238 -25.93 -19.07 -56.48
C GLU A 238 -25.49 -18.89 -55.02
N ILE A 239 -24.59 -19.76 -54.52
CA ILE A 239 -24.00 -19.69 -53.17
C ILE A 239 -22.96 -18.55 -53.07
N LEU A 240 -22.26 -18.24 -54.16
CA LEU A 240 -21.16 -17.25 -54.21
C LEU A 240 -21.62 -15.78 -54.28
N VAL A 241 -22.85 -15.50 -54.73
CA VAL A 241 -23.34 -14.11 -54.95
C VAL A 241 -23.68 -13.37 -53.64
N ASP A 242 -23.60 -14.03 -52.48
CA ASP A 242 -24.40 -13.67 -51.30
C ASP A 242 -23.63 -12.99 -50.13
N GLU A 243 -22.33 -12.65 -50.30
CA GLU A 243 -21.57 -11.91 -49.26
C GLU A 243 -22.07 -10.48 -49.06
N LYS A 244 -22.67 -9.86 -50.09
CA LYS A 244 -23.18 -8.47 -50.01
C LYS A 244 -24.45 -8.35 -49.17
N LEU A 245 -25.30 -9.38 -49.13
CA LEU A 245 -26.52 -9.39 -48.30
C LEU A 245 -26.23 -9.73 -46.84
N ILE A 246 -25.12 -10.43 -46.57
CA ILE A 246 -24.66 -10.72 -45.20
C ILE A 246 -24.18 -9.44 -44.51
N LYS A 247 -23.47 -8.56 -45.24
CA LYS A 247 -23.00 -7.26 -44.71
C LYS A 247 -24.11 -6.25 -44.41
N ALA A 248 -25.32 -6.44 -44.92
CA ALA A 248 -26.46 -5.55 -44.70
C ALA A 248 -27.29 -5.93 -43.47
N ASP A 249 -26.78 -6.84 -42.63
CA ASP A 249 -27.49 -7.30 -41.46
C ASP A 249 -27.35 -6.35 -40.27
N ASN A 250 -28.48 -5.95 -39.68
CA ASN A 250 -28.51 -5.01 -38.56
C ASN A 250 -27.68 -5.47 -37.36
N LEU A 251 -27.60 -6.79 -37.10
CA LEU A 251 -26.80 -7.34 -36.01
C LEU A 251 -25.29 -7.20 -36.26
N GLU A 252 -24.84 -7.45 -37.49
CA GLU A 252 -23.42 -7.30 -37.84
C GLU A 252 -23.01 -5.82 -37.83
N VAL A 253 -23.89 -4.92 -38.27
CA VAL A 253 -23.69 -3.47 -38.19
C VAL A 253 -23.57 -3.02 -36.74
N GLU A 254 -24.45 -3.48 -35.84
CA GLU A 254 -24.42 -3.15 -34.42
C GLU A 254 -23.13 -3.63 -33.75
N LEU A 255 -22.72 -4.88 -34.00
CA LEU A 255 -21.48 -5.43 -33.45
C LEU A 255 -20.24 -4.71 -34.00
N THR A 256 -20.27 -4.29 -35.26
CA THR A 256 -19.17 -3.50 -35.86
C THR A 256 -19.08 -2.11 -35.23
N MET A 257 -20.22 -1.45 -34.96
CA MET A 257 -20.25 -0.18 -34.23
C MET A 257 -19.67 -0.33 -32.81
N GLN A 258 -19.97 -1.43 -32.11
CA GLN A 258 -19.40 -1.69 -30.78
C GLN A 258 -17.87 -1.86 -30.85
N ILE A 259 -17.35 -2.54 -31.89
CA ILE A 259 -15.91 -2.63 -32.12
C ILE A 259 -15.29 -1.25 -32.33
N ASP A 260 -15.94 -0.37 -33.11
CA ASP A 260 -15.40 0.96 -33.38
C ASP A 260 -15.37 1.84 -32.12
N ILE A 261 -16.38 1.75 -31.25
CA ILE A 261 -16.39 2.40 -29.93
C ILE A 261 -15.22 1.87 -29.08
N LEU A 262 -15.04 0.56 -28.98
CA LEU A 262 -13.94 -0.04 -28.22
C LEU A 262 -12.56 0.37 -28.75
N LYS A 263 -12.40 0.48 -30.07
CA LYS A 263 -11.17 0.98 -30.70
C LYS A 263 -10.89 2.44 -30.34
N GLN A 264 -11.93 3.28 -30.30
CA GLN A 264 -11.78 4.66 -29.86
C GLN A 264 -11.35 4.72 -28.39
N GLU A 265 -12.00 3.96 -27.50
CA GLU A 265 -11.62 3.89 -26.09
C GLU A 265 -10.17 3.38 -25.89
N ILE A 266 -9.75 2.38 -26.67
CA ILE A 266 -8.35 1.91 -26.67
C ILE A 266 -7.39 3.04 -27.08
N SER A 267 -7.75 3.83 -28.09
CA SER A 267 -6.92 4.96 -28.53
C SER A 267 -6.78 6.02 -27.44
N GLU A 268 -7.86 6.33 -26.71
CA GLU A 268 -7.86 7.27 -25.59
C GLU A 268 -6.97 6.75 -24.44
N ILE A 269 -7.16 5.50 -24.03
CA ILE A 269 -6.32 4.84 -23.02
C ILE A 269 -4.84 4.85 -23.45
N GLN A 270 -4.56 4.61 -24.73
CA GLN A 270 -3.20 4.60 -25.23
C GLN A 270 -2.54 5.98 -25.17
N THR A 271 -3.30 7.06 -25.44
CA THR A 271 -2.79 8.42 -25.25
C THR A 271 -2.49 8.73 -23.78
N GLU A 272 -3.32 8.25 -22.84
CA GLU A 272 -3.09 8.42 -21.41
C GLU A 272 -1.87 7.64 -20.93
N VAL A 273 -1.70 6.38 -21.37
CA VAL A 273 -0.52 5.55 -21.04
C VAL A 273 0.76 6.22 -21.51
N ILE A 274 0.82 6.73 -22.74
CA ILE A 274 2.00 7.44 -23.27
C ILE A 274 2.31 8.70 -22.43
N ALA A 275 1.29 9.43 -22.00
CA ALA A 275 1.48 10.61 -21.15
C ALA A 275 2.02 10.23 -19.76
N LEU A 276 1.51 9.14 -19.18
CA LEU A 276 1.97 8.62 -17.89
C LEU A 276 3.40 8.07 -17.96
N GLU A 277 3.78 7.38 -19.04
CA GLU A 277 5.15 6.89 -19.26
C GLU A 277 6.16 8.06 -19.32
N LYS A 278 5.83 9.12 -20.07
CA LYS A 278 6.66 10.34 -20.11
C LYS A 278 6.79 10.98 -18.73
N ARG A 279 5.70 11.01 -17.96
CA ARG A 279 5.72 11.55 -16.59
C ARG A 279 6.57 10.69 -15.66
N LEU A 280 6.47 9.36 -15.78
CA LEU A 280 7.27 8.41 -15.01
C LEU A 280 8.77 8.62 -15.26
N GLU A 281 9.17 8.81 -16.52
CA GLU A 281 10.57 9.05 -16.88
C GLU A 281 11.11 10.34 -16.23
N VAL A 282 10.32 11.42 -16.26
CA VAL A 282 10.68 12.70 -15.63
C VAL A 282 10.84 12.55 -14.11
N GLU A 283 9.87 11.93 -13.43
CA GLU A 283 9.93 11.76 -11.97
C GLU A 283 11.03 10.79 -11.54
N THR A 284 11.29 9.73 -12.32
CA THR A 284 12.39 8.79 -12.06
C THR A 284 13.75 9.47 -12.21
N THR A 285 13.90 10.32 -13.23
CA THR A 285 15.10 11.14 -13.42
C THR A 285 15.30 12.10 -12.26
N ARG A 286 14.22 12.75 -11.81
CA ARG A 286 14.24 13.63 -10.65
C ARG A 286 14.66 12.90 -9.38
N LEU A 287 14.07 11.74 -9.09
CA LEU A 287 14.43 10.90 -7.95
C LEU A 287 15.91 10.48 -8.00
N THR A 288 16.41 10.12 -9.19
CA THR A 288 17.82 9.73 -9.39
C THR A 288 18.76 10.90 -9.07
N ASN A 289 18.41 12.11 -9.50
CA ASN A 289 19.18 13.32 -9.20
C ASN A 289 19.14 13.66 -7.70
N GLU A 290 17.98 13.56 -7.05
CA GLU A 290 17.87 13.78 -5.60
C GLU A 290 18.66 12.74 -4.79
N ARG A 291 18.67 11.47 -5.21
CA ARG A 291 19.50 10.41 -4.60
C ARG A 291 20.99 10.67 -4.77
N LYS A 292 21.44 11.16 -5.93
CA LYS A 292 22.84 11.55 -6.14
C LYS A 292 23.25 12.71 -5.23
N LEU A 293 22.39 13.72 -5.10
CA LEU A 293 22.63 14.85 -4.19
C LEU A 293 22.76 14.39 -2.74
N LEU A 294 21.90 13.44 -2.31
CA LEU A 294 21.97 12.81 -0.99
C LEU A 294 23.31 12.12 -0.74
N LEU A 295 23.78 11.32 -1.70
CA LEU A 295 25.05 10.60 -1.56
C LEU A 295 26.23 11.58 -1.44
N GLN A 296 26.24 12.64 -2.25
CA GLN A 296 27.26 13.70 -2.15
C GLN A 296 27.22 14.41 -0.79
N THR A 297 26.04 14.61 -0.21
CA THR A 297 25.91 15.25 1.13
C THR A 297 26.17 14.31 2.31
N ILE A 298 26.38 13.01 2.07
CA ILE A 298 26.76 12.03 3.10
C ILE A 298 28.28 11.79 3.09
N GLU A 299 28.93 11.98 1.93
CA GLU A 299 30.38 11.82 1.77
C GLU A 299 31.20 13.06 2.17
N ASP A 300 30.61 14.26 2.13
CA ASP A 300 31.16 15.52 2.65
C ASP A 300 30.88 15.69 4.16
#